data_AF-A0A3B8HDS7-F1
#
_entry.id   AF-A0A3B8HDS7-F1
#
_cell.length_a   1.000
_cell.length_b   1.000
_cell.length_c   1.000
_cell.angle_alpha   90.00
_cell.angle_beta   90.00
_cell.angle_gamma   90.00
#
_symmetry.space_group_name_H-M   'P 1'
#
loop_
_entity.id
_entity.type
_entity.pdbx_description
1 polymer ?
#
loop_
_entity_poly.entity_id
_entity_poly.type
_entity_poly.pdbx_seq_one_letter_code
_entity_poly.pdbx_strand_id
1 'polypeptide(L)'
;MMGPKLVELASHRDIHILTRTTVEGIDGEPGNFKLTVKRNPRFVLEDRCTGCGECAKVCPINVPADFNLALNQRQAIYRHYPQAIPAAFAIDKRGVAPCKHACP
;
A
#
# COMPACT_ATOMS: atom_id res chain seq x y z
N MET A 1 -19.34 6.42 -10.59
CA MET A 1 -19.09 5.51 -9.45
C MET A 1 -17.92 4.59 -9.82
N MET A 2 -16.75 4.72 -9.17
CA MET A 2 -15.55 3.95 -9.55
C MET A 2 -15.45 2.57 -8.88
N GLY A 3 -16.17 2.34 -7.78
CA GLY A 3 -16.12 1.09 -7.01
C GLY A 3 -16.28 -0.19 -7.83
N PRO A 4 -17.35 -0.33 -8.65
CA PRO A 4 -17.58 -1.57 -9.43
C PRO A 4 -16.44 -1.89 -10.40
N LYS A 5 -15.90 -0.88 -11.10
CA LYS A 5 -14.78 -1.07 -12.05
C LYS A 5 -13.50 -1.52 -11.35
N LEU A 6 -13.22 -0.99 -10.16
CA LEU A 6 -12.02 -1.38 -9.41
C LEU A 6 -12.10 -2.86 -8.99
N VAL A 7 -13.28 -3.33 -8.58
CA VAL A 7 -13.50 -4.75 -8.21
C VAL A 7 -13.35 -5.66 -9.43
N GLU A 8 -13.93 -5.27 -10.56
CA GLU A 8 -13.80 -6.00 -11.82
C GLU A 8 -12.33 -6.17 -12.22
N LEU A 9 -11.56 -5.07 -12.23
CA LEU A 9 -10.13 -5.08 -12.53
C LEU A 9 -9.32 -5.94 -11.56
N ALA A 10 -9.69 -5.95 -10.28
CA ALA A 10 -9.02 -6.77 -9.27
C ALA A 10 -9.22 -8.27 -9.47
N SER A 11 -10.34 -8.65 -10.08
CA SER A 11 -10.71 -10.05 -10.35
C SER A 11 -10.33 -10.54 -11.75
N HIS A 12 -9.82 -9.65 -12.61
CA HIS A 12 -9.53 -9.96 -14.00
C HIS A 12 -8.24 -10.79 -14.13
N ARG A 13 -8.28 -11.88 -14.91
CA ARG A 13 -7.15 -12.83 -15.03
C ARG A 13 -5.93 -12.26 -15.75
N ASP A 14 -6.16 -11.43 -16.77
CA ASP A 14 -5.08 -10.85 -17.57
C ASP A 14 -4.53 -9.52 -17.02
N ILE A 15 -4.99 -9.08 -15.85
CA ILE A 15 -4.59 -7.80 -15.25
C ILE A 15 -3.95 -8.06 -13.89
N HIS A 16 -2.71 -7.60 -13.74
CA HIS A 16 -1.99 -7.65 -12.47
C HIS A 16 -1.86 -6.26 -11.86
N ILE A 17 -2.47 -6.08 -10.67
CA ILE A 17 -2.42 -4.80 -9.96
C ILE A 17 -1.23 -4.80 -9.00
N LEU A 18 -0.23 -3.96 -9.30
CA LEU A 18 0.94 -3.75 -8.45
C LEU A 18 0.76 -2.45 -7.63
N THR A 19 0.23 -2.58 -6.41
CA THR A 19 0.10 -1.43 -5.51
C THR A 19 1.42 -1.03 -4.87
N ARG A 20 1.52 0.25 -4.44
CA ARG A 20 2.73 0.83 -3.84
C ARG A 20 3.98 0.64 -4.71
N THR A 21 3.80 0.62 -6.03
CA THR A 21 4.87 0.39 -6.98
C THR A 21 5.08 1.64 -7.83
N THR A 22 6.33 2.06 -7.96
CA THR A 22 6.73 3.19 -8.79
C THR A 22 7.60 2.67 -9.93
N VAL A 23 7.39 3.21 -11.15
CA VAL A 23 8.25 2.91 -12.29
C VAL A 23 9.53 3.74 -12.16
N GLU A 24 10.69 3.09 -12.12
CA GLU A 24 11.99 3.75 -12.01
C GLU A 24 12.67 3.92 -13.39
N GLY A 25 12.39 3.03 -14.33
CA GLY A 25 12.99 3.07 -15.66
C GLY A 25 12.18 2.31 -16.69
N ILE A 26 12.30 2.75 -17.93
CA ILE A 26 11.69 2.12 -19.10
C ILE A 26 12.79 2.01 -20.16
N ASP A 27 13.06 0.80 -20.59
CA ASP A 27 14.03 0.48 -21.63
C ASP A 27 13.33 -0.26 -22.78
N GLY A 28 13.87 -0.14 -24.00
CA GLY A 28 13.42 -0.89 -25.17
C GLY A 28 12.73 -0.05 -26.23
N GLU A 29 12.10 -0.75 -27.17
CA GLU A 29 11.53 -0.18 -28.40
C GLU A 29 10.04 -0.57 -28.51
N PRO A 30 9.26 0.10 -29.38
CA PRO A 30 7.85 -0.23 -29.59
C PRO A 30 7.63 -1.73 -29.85
N GLY A 31 6.89 -2.38 -28.94
CA GLY A 31 6.60 -3.83 -29.00
C GLY A 31 7.44 -4.69 -28.04
N ASN A 32 8.54 -4.17 -27.50
CA ASN A 32 9.35 -4.86 -26.50
C ASN A 32 9.88 -3.87 -25.43
N PHE A 33 9.02 -3.55 -24.47
CA PHE A 33 9.38 -2.70 -23.35
C PHE A 33 9.79 -3.53 -22.14
N LYS A 34 10.90 -3.12 -21.52
CA LYS A 34 11.34 -3.61 -20.22
C LYS A 34 11.17 -2.52 -19.20
N LEU A 35 10.34 -2.78 -18.19
CA LEU A 35 10.04 -1.85 -17.11
C LEU A 35 10.81 -2.25 -15.86
N THR A 36 11.54 -1.31 -15.28
CA THR A 36 12.11 -1.45 -13.94
C THR A 36 11.15 -0.79 -12.96
N VAL A 37 10.65 -1.58 -12.00
CA VAL A 37 9.67 -1.11 -11.03
C VAL A 37 10.14 -1.35 -9.61
N LYS A 38 9.92 -0.37 -8.74
CA LYS A 38 10.21 -0.45 -7.31
C LYS A 38 8.91 -0.58 -6.53
N ARG A 39 8.74 -1.73 -5.87
CA ARG A 39 7.61 -1.99 -4.98
C ARG A 39 7.98 -1.65 -3.55
N ASN A 40 7.38 -0.60 -3.01
CA ASN A 40 7.59 -0.21 -1.63
C ASN A 40 6.95 -1.24 -0.69
N PRO A 41 7.68 -1.69 0.36
CA PRO A 41 7.16 -2.69 1.28
C PRO A 41 5.88 -2.18 1.94
N ARG A 42 4.91 -3.08 2.03
CA ARG A 42 3.64 -2.88 2.75
C ARG A 42 3.78 -3.25 4.23
N PHE A 43 4.80 -4.05 4.56
CA PHE A 43 5.05 -4.68 5.88
C PHE A 43 3.89 -5.55 6.38
N VAL A 44 2.95 -5.89 5.50
CA VAL A 44 1.85 -6.81 5.72
C VAL A 44 1.82 -7.74 4.52
N LEU A 45 1.69 -9.04 4.79
CA LEU A 45 1.54 -10.07 3.78
C LEU A 45 0.11 -10.01 3.22
N GLU A 46 -0.02 -9.61 1.96
CA GLU A 46 -1.33 -9.38 1.31
C GLU A 46 -2.15 -10.66 1.18
N ASP A 47 -1.48 -11.81 0.98
CA ASP A 47 -2.04 -13.16 0.92
C ASP A 47 -2.62 -13.64 2.27
N ARG A 48 -2.12 -13.10 3.39
CA ARG A 48 -2.59 -13.46 4.74
C ARG A 48 -3.48 -12.42 5.38
N CYS A 49 -3.59 -11.23 4.77
CA CYS A 49 -4.36 -10.13 5.33
C CYS A 49 -5.85 -10.29 4.99
N THR A 50 -6.69 -10.48 6.01
CA THR A 50 -8.14 -10.59 5.85
C THR A 50 -8.85 -9.23 5.74
N GLY A 51 -8.14 -8.13 6.00
CA GLY A 51 -8.74 -6.79 5.99
C GLY A 51 -9.65 -6.49 7.19
N CYS A 52 -9.60 -7.26 8.28
CA CYS A 52 -10.48 -7.12 9.44
C CYS A 52 -10.37 -5.78 10.21
N GLY A 53 -9.19 -5.14 10.17
CA GLY A 53 -8.95 -3.84 10.79
C GLY A 53 -8.75 -3.83 12.31
N GLU A 54 -8.64 -5.00 12.95
CA GLU A 54 -8.29 -5.08 14.39
C GLU A 54 -6.94 -4.45 14.69
N CYS A 55 -5.99 -4.60 13.78
CA CYS A 55 -4.65 -4.02 13.91
C CYS A 55 -4.66 -2.48 13.99
N ALA A 56 -5.60 -1.81 13.31
CA ALA A 56 -5.74 -0.36 13.40
C ALA A 56 -6.32 0.08 14.76
N LYS A 57 -7.20 -0.72 15.37
CA LYS A 57 -7.80 -0.37 16.68
C LYS A 57 -6.80 -0.33 17.82
N VAL A 58 -5.77 -1.18 17.76
CA VAL A 58 -4.75 -1.30 18.81
C VAL A 58 -3.50 -0.43 18.56
N CYS A 59 -3.43 0.22 17.40
CA CYS A 59 -2.26 1.03 17.06
C CYS A 59 -2.24 2.30 17.94
N PRO A 60 -1.13 2.61 18.62
CA PRO A 60 -1.04 3.80 19.46
C PRO A 60 -0.58 5.05 18.69
N ILE A 61 -0.22 4.90 17.41
CA ILE A 61 0.42 5.96 16.63
C ILE A 61 -0.57 6.59 15.65
N ASN A 62 -0.95 7.82 15.95
CA ASN A 62 -1.78 8.61 15.05
C ASN A 62 -0.90 9.41 14.08
N VAL A 63 -1.29 9.42 12.81
CA VAL A 63 -0.67 10.19 11.73
C VAL A 63 -1.75 10.90 10.92
N PRO A 64 -1.47 12.07 10.31
CA PRO A 64 -2.41 12.70 9.40
C PRO A 64 -2.77 11.76 8.23
N ALA A 65 -4.05 11.72 7.86
CA ALA A 65 -4.50 10.90 6.75
C ALA A 65 -4.32 11.61 5.40
N ASP A 66 -3.39 11.12 4.59
CA ASP A 66 -3.06 11.73 3.30
C ASP A 66 -4.24 11.72 2.31
N PHE A 67 -5.06 10.66 2.34
CA PHE A 67 -6.26 10.55 1.48
C PHE A 67 -7.27 11.68 1.70
N ASN A 68 -7.45 12.12 2.94
CA ASN A 68 -8.38 13.19 3.30
C ASN A 68 -7.68 14.54 3.42
N LEU A 69 -6.56 14.76 2.73
CA LEU A 69 -5.81 16.02 2.74
C LEU A 69 -5.43 16.47 4.16
N ALA A 70 -5.06 15.53 5.03
CA ALA A 70 -4.73 15.75 6.43
C ALA A 70 -5.86 16.38 7.29
N LEU A 71 -7.11 16.39 6.81
CA LEU A 71 -8.28 16.88 7.55
C LEU A 71 -8.68 15.96 8.71
N ASN A 72 -8.24 14.70 8.70
CA ASN A 72 -8.41 13.79 9.82
C ASN A 72 -7.13 12.99 10.10
N GLN A 73 -7.17 12.26 11.21
CA GLN A 73 -6.09 11.37 11.65
C GLN A 73 -6.41 9.94 11.23
N ARG A 74 -5.35 9.16 10.97
CA ARG A 74 -5.38 7.71 10.79
C ARG A 74 -4.30 7.07 11.65
N GLN A 75 -4.33 5.75 11.72
CA GLN A 75 -3.30 4.99 12.43
C GLN A 75 -2.09 4.72 11.52
N ALA A 76 -0.94 4.41 12.12
CA ALA A 76 0.26 4.05 11.36
C ALA A 76 0.07 2.77 10.53
N ILE A 77 -0.72 1.82 11.03
CA ILE A 77 -1.29 0.73 10.22
C ILE A 77 -2.66 1.16 9.71
N TYR A 78 -2.84 1.13 8.39
CA TYR A 78 -3.99 1.76 7.75
C TYR A 78 -4.43 1.02 6.49
N ARG A 79 -5.68 1.28 6.12
CA ARG A 79 -6.21 1.04 4.77
C ARG A 79 -6.47 2.40 4.15
N HIS A 80 -6.01 2.62 2.92
CA HIS A 80 -5.97 3.97 2.31
C HIS A 80 -7.35 4.64 2.26
N TYR A 81 -8.40 3.87 1.98
CA TYR A 81 -9.80 4.28 2.05
C TYR A 81 -10.68 3.03 2.23
N PRO A 82 -11.97 3.15 2.62
CA PRO A 82 -12.80 1.99 2.97
C PRO A 82 -12.98 0.94 1.87
N GLN A 83 -12.94 1.35 0.61
CA GLN A 83 -13.10 0.47 -0.56
C GLN A 83 -11.77 0.24 -1.29
N ALA A 84 -10.63 0.40 -0.60
CA ALA A 84 -9.31 0.24 -1.20
C ALA A 84 -9.11 -1.18 -1.74
N ILE A 85 -8.51 -1.25 -2.92
CA ILE A 85 -8.11 -2.49 -3.58
C ILE A 85 -6.59 -2.49 -3.72
N PRO A 86 -5.90 -3.57 -3.31
CA PRO A 86 -6.43 -4.72 -2.58
C PRO A 86 -6.94 -4.33 -1.20
N ALA A 87 -7.87 -5.11 -0.65
CA ALA A 87 -8.47 -4.89 0.68
C ALA A 87 -7.50 -5.22 1.84
N ALA A 88 -6.21 -4.96 1.64
CA ALA A 88 -5.13 -5.22 2.58
C ALA A 88 -4.68 -3.93 3.29
N PHE A 89 -4.24 -4.10 4.53
CA PHE A 89 -3.63 -3.02 5.32
C PHE A 89 -2.19 -2.76 4.88
N ALA A 90 -1.66 -1.59 5.21
CA ALA A 90 -0.26 -1.21 5.04
C ALA A 90 0.23 -0.55 6.32
N ILE A 91 1.53 -0.66 6.61
CA ILE A 91 2.16 0.06 7.72
C ILE A 91 3.04 1.15 7.13
N ASP A 92 2.87 2.39 7.59
CA ASP A 92 3.80 3.46 7.29
C ASP A 92 4.94 3.48 8.29
N LYS A 93 6.10 3.01 7.81
CA LYS A 93 7.35 3.08 8.54
C LYS A 93 8.08 4.37 8.19
N ARG A 94 7.81 5.44 8.94
CA ARG A 94 8.45 6.76 8.77
C ARG A 94 9.81 6.88 9.45
N GLY A 95 10.14 5.94 10.34
CA GLY A 95 11.38 5.96 11.11
C GLY A 95 12.04 4.61 11.23
N VAL A 96 13.27 4.63 11.71
CA VAL A 96 14.01 3.44 12.11
C VAL A 96 13.77 3.21 13.60
N ALA A 97 13.63 1.96 14.03
CA ALA A 97 13.50 1.66 15.45
C ALA A 97 14.74 2.23 16.19
N PRO A 98 14.58 2.90 17.34
CA PRO A 98 15.70 3.53 18.06
C PRO A 98 16.87 2.59 18.33
N CYS A 99 16.58 1.29 18.53
CA CYS A 99 17.58 0.26 18.73
C CYS A 99 18.55 0.08 17.55
N LYS A 100 18.16 0.40 16.31
CA LYS A 100 19.06 0.34 15.14
C LYS A 100 20.02 1.54 15.05
N HIS A 101 19.75 2.64 15.76
CA HIS A 101 20.66 3.78 15.82
C HIS A 101 21.81 3.55 16.81
N ALA A 102 21.61 2.68 17.80
CA ALA A 102 22.57 2.40 18.86
C ALA A 102 23.19 0.99 18.79
N CYS A 103 22.77 0.15 17.84
CA CYS A 103 23.39 -1.16 17.61
C CYS A 103 24.76 -0.92 16.95
N PRO A 104 25.88 -1.34 17.57
CA PRO A 104 27.22 -1.19 16.99
C PRO A 104 27.36 -1.93 15.65
#